data_AF-A0A356W1F4-F1
#
_entry.id   AF-A0A356W1F4-F1
#
_cell.length_a   1.000
_cell.length_b   1.000
_cell.length_c   1.000
_cell.angle_alpha   90.00
_cell.angle_beta   90.00
_cell.angle_gamma   90.00
#
_symmetry.space_group_name_H-M   'P 1'
#
loop_
_entity.id
_entity.type
_entity.pdbx_description
1 polymer ?
#
loop_
_entity_poly.entity_id
_entity_poly.type
_entity_poly.pdbx_seq_one_letter_code
_entity_poly.pdbx_strand_id
1 'polypeptide(L)'
;MNNSSKRAFRQSINSRRAENSEFVISLTIGQPVTATVNLPEQNAMTQTFALLDRAHLDAMTGGDTALAKEVVEIFREQAEIWSRMLDPQAETTQWADAAHTLKGASLGIGAIRLAAKCETAEKAGRSDTPPSVTAAAVMLGEIKDVLGDTLEEVAQLLYDYTSPPRRVS
;
A
#
# COMPACT_ATOMS: atom_id res chain seq x y z
N MET A 1 -22.60 -26.90 -0.79
CA MET A 1 -22.08 -26.58 -2.14
C MET A 1 -20.74 -27.29 -2.33
N ASN A 2 -20.62 -28.22 -3.30
CA ASN A 2 -19.41 -29.04 -3.50
C ASN A 2 -18.40 -28.38 -4.46
N ASN A 3 -17.16 -28.90 -4.47
CA ASN A 3 -16.06 -28.37 -5.30
C ASN A 3 -16.29 -28.49 -6.81
N SER A 4 -17.21 -29.37 -7.24
CA SER A 4 -17.62 -29.51 -8.65
C SER A 4 -18.45 -28.33 -9.13
N SER A 5 -19.35 -27.79 -8.30
CA SER A 5 -20.14 -26.59 -8.64
C SER A 5 -19.28 -25.33 -8.77
N LYS A 6 -18.20 -25.22 -7.99
CA LYS A 6 -17.26 -24.06 -8.06
C LYS A 6 -16.39 -24.08 -9.32
N ARG A 7 -16.04 -25.27 -9.85
CA ARG A 7 -15.30 -25.39 -11.12
C ARG A 7 -16.16 -25.06 -12.34
N ALA A 8 -17.42 -25.50 -12.37
CA ALA A 8 -18.34 -25.21 -13.47
C ALA A 8 -18.63 -23.70 -13.63
N PHE A 9 -18.76 -22.97 -12.51
CA PHE A 9 -18.97 -21.52 -12.54
C PHE A 9 -17.71 -20.76 -13.03
N ARG A 10 -16.51 -21.17 -12.60
CA ARG A 10 -15.24 -20.57 -13.03
C ARG A 10 -14.93 -20.81 -14.52
N GLN A 11 -15.38 -21.93 -15.08
CA GLN A 11 -15.15 -22.26 -16.50
C GLN A 11 -16.09 -21.47 -17.44
N SER A 12 -17.31 -21.17 -17.00
CA SER A 12 -18.31 -20.40 -17.76
C SER A 12 -17.93 -18.92 -17.95
N ILE A 13 -17.23 -18.31 -16.97
CA ILE A 13 -16.78 -16.91 -17.05
C ILE A 13 -15.57 -16.74 -17.99
N ASN A 14 -14.67 -17.72 -18.04
CA ASN A 14 -13.49 -17.66 -18.92
C ASN A 14 -13.81 -17.94 -20.40
N SER A 15 -14.80 -18.79 -20.70
CA SER A 15 -15.20 -19.06 -22.09
C SER A 15 -15.95 -17.91 -22.78
N ARG A 16 -16.46 -16.92 -22.04
CA ARG A 16 -17.20 -15.77 -22.61
C ARG A 16 -16.36 -14.50 -22.81
N ARG A 17 -15.05 -14.55 -22.56
CA ARG A 17 -14.13 -13.44 -22.80
C ARG A 17 -13.32 -13.59 -24.11
N ALA A 18 -13.46 -14.72 -24.81
CA ALA A 18 -12.68 -15.04 -26.00
C ALA A 18 -13.43 -14.82 -27.33
N GLU A 19 -14.73 -14.58 -27.34
CA GLU A 19 -15.49 -14.47 -28.59
C GLU A 19 -16.54 -13.37 -28.48
N ASN A 20 -16.18 -12.17 -28.93
CA ASN A 20 -17.12 -11.14 -29.38
C ASN A 20 -16.39 -10.28 -30.43
N SER A 21 -16.27 -10.86 -31.63
CA SER A 21 -16.05 -10.11 -32.86
C SER A 21 -17.43 -9.64 -33.34
N GLU A 22 -17.65 -8.32 -33.35
CA GLU A 22 -18.67 -7.77 -34.24
C GLU A 22 -18.28 -8.04 -35.69
N PHE A 23 -19.30 -8.28 -36.51
CA PHE A 23 -19.20 -8.70 -37.89
C PHE A 23 -19.91 -7.66 -38.77
N VAL A 24 -19.21 -7.10 -39.75
CA VAL A 24 -19.79 -6.52 -40.96
C VAL A 24 -18.80 -6.71 -42.11
N ILE A 25 -19.19 -7.47 -43.13
CA ILE A 25 -18.46 -7.64 -44.39
C ILE A 25 -19.08 -6.71 -45.44
N SER A 26 -18.27 -5.87 -46.08
CA SER A 26 -18.39 -5.62 -47.52
C SER A 26 -17.07 -5.12 -48.12
N LEU A 27 -16.74 -5.68 -49.28
CA LEU A 27 -15.46 -5.67 -50.00
C LEU A 27 -15.22 -4.34 -50.74
N THR A 28 -14.05 -3.69 -50.61
CA THR A 28 -13.39 -2.86 -51.68
C THR A 28 -11.92 -2.56 -51.32
N ILE A 29 -11.04 -2.88 -52.27
CA ILE A 29 -9.60 -2.64 -52.45
C ILE A 29 -9.03 -1.32 -51.90
N GLY A 30 -7.87 -1.37 -51.22
CA GLY A 30 -7.01 -0.19 -50.96
C GLY A 30 -5.88 -0.38 -49.93
N GLN A 31 -4.64 -0.60 -50.42
CA GLN A 31 -3.30 -0.38 -49.83
C GLN A 31 -2.96 -0.91 -48.40
N PRO A 32 -1.78 -1.50 -48.17
CA PRO A 32 -1.32 -1.80 -46.81
C PRO A 32 -0.98 -0.48 -46.08
N VAL A 33 -1.80 -0.10 -45.10
CA VAL A 33 -1.40 0.92 -44.13
C VAL A 33 -0.50 0.25 -43.09
N THR A 34 0.77 0.65 -43.05
CA THR A 34 1.65 0.37 -41.90
C THR A 34 1.08 1.14 -40.71
N ALA A 35 0.26 0.48 -39.91
CA ALA A 35 -0.14 1.01 -38.62
C ALA A 35 1.08 0.93 -37.70
N THR A 36 1.85 2.03 -37.62
CA THR A 36 2.77 2.25 -36.52
C THR A 36 1.92 2.29 -35.27
N VAL A 37 1.87 1.18 -34.53
CA VAL A 37 1.31 1.14 -33.18
C VAL A 37 2.20 2.05 -32.34
N ASN A 38 1.78 3.29 -32.18
CA ASN A 38 2.35 4.19 -31.21
C ASN A 38 1.85 3.70 -29.84
N LEU A 39 2.53 2.69 -29.30
CA LEU A 39 2.41 2.36 -27.89
C LEU A 39 2.77 3.67 -27.17
N PRO A 40 1.88 4.28 -26.37
CA PRO A 40 2.37 5.26 -25.42
C PRO A 40 3.41 4.50 -24.61
N GLU A 41 4.66 4.92 -24.75
CA GLU A 41 5.76 4.52 -23.90
C GLU A 41 5.21 4.64 -22.50
N GLN A 42 4.90 3.49 -21.90
CA GLN A 42 4.42 3.40 -20.55
C GLN A 42 5.58 3.93 -19.74
N ASN A 43 5.56 5.24 -19.49
CA ASN A 43 6.20 5.82 -18.35
C ASN A 43 5.54 5.08 -17.18
N ALA A 44 6.13 3.95 -16.81
CA ALA A 44 5.94 3.28 -15.56
C ALA A 44 6.48 4.25 -14.51
N MET A 45 5.76 5.36 -14.36
CA MET A 45 5.71 6.10 -13.13
C MET A 45 5.28 5.03 -12.14
N THR A 46 6.23 4.57 -11.34
CA THR A 46 5.95 4.00 -10.04
C THR A 46 4.80 4.84 -9.49
N GLN A 47 3.59 4.29 -9.49
CA GLN A 47 2.47 4.93 -8.85
C GLN A 47 2.86 4.94 -7.38
N THR A 48 3.49 6.03 -6.95
CA THR A 48 3.80 6.28 -5.55
C THR A 48 2.45 6.50 -4.90
N PHE A 49 1.80 5.40 -4.55
CA PHE A 49 0.62 5.43 -3.71
C PHE A 49 0.98 6.27 -2.48
N ALA A 50 0.17 7.29 -2.21
CA ALA A 50 0.36 8.19 -1.10
C ALA A 50 0.64 7.39 0.17
N LEU A 51 1.67 7.80 0.91
CA LEU A 51 2.10 7.12 2.14
C LEU A 51 1.12 7.38 3.28
N LEU A 52 0.30 8.43 3.13
CA LEU A 52 -0.71 8.87 4.08
C LEU A 52 -2.03 9.18 3.36
N ASP A 53 -3.12 8.57 3.80
CA ASP A 53 -4.47 8.95 3.36
C ASP A 53 -4.95 10.16 4.18
N ARG A 54 -4.78 11.35 3.62
CA ARG A 54 -5.19 12.61 4.27
C ARG A 54 -6.71 12.71 4.45
N ALA A 55 -7.50 12.11 3.56
CA ALA A 55 -8.96 12.11 3.69
C ALA A 55 -9.41 11.19 4.84
N HIS A 56 -8.71 10.07 5.03
CA HIS A 56 -8.91 9.21 6.20
C HIS A 56 -8.58 9.96 7.50
N LEU A 57 -7.43 10.64 7.55
CA LEU A 57 -7.03 11.40 8.74
C LEU A 57 -8.04 12.50 9.07
N ASP A 58 -8.49 13.26 8.06
CA ASP A 58 -9.52 14.29 8.20
C ASP A 58 -10.84 13.71 8.72
N ALA A 59 -11.27 12.56 8.20
CA ALA A 59 -12.47 11.89 8.67
C ALA A 59 -12.33 11.37 10.12
N MET A 60 -11.15 10.86 10.50
CA MET A 60 -10.87 10.38 11.86
C MET A 60 -10.83 11.50 12.90
N THR A 61 -10.46 12.71 12.48
CA THR A 61 -10.36 13.87 13.37
C THR A 61 -11.56 14.81 13.25
N GLY A 62 -12.55 14.48 12.42
CA GLY A 62 -13.72 15.33 12.17
C GLY A 62 -13.38 16.68 11.54
N GLY A 63 -12.29 16.74 10.77
CA GLY A 63 -11.76 17.97 10.17
C GLY A 63 -11.01 18.88 11.15
N ASP A 64 -10.78 18.44 12.39
CA ASP A 64 -10.00 19.19 13.36
C ASP A 64 -8.50 19.01 13.09
N THR A 65 -7.87 20.08 12.59
CA THR A 65 -6.43 20.13 12.31
C THR A 65 -5.56 20.01 13.56
N ALA A 66 -5.99 20.54 14.71
CA ALA A 66 -5.23 20.44 15.95
C ALA A 66 -5.22 18.99 16.43
N LEU A 67 -6.37 18.31 16.39
CA LEU A 67 -6.46 16.89 16.69
C LEU A 67 -5.68 16.03 15.67
N ALA A 68 -5.75 16.36 14.37
CA ALA A 68 -4.97 15.66 13.34
C ALA A 68 -3.46 15.75 13.61
N LYS A 69 -2.99 16.93 14.05
CA LYS A 69 -1.60 17.15 14.46
C LYS A 69 -1.23 16.27 15.66
N GLU A 70 -2.04 16.26 16.71
CA GLU A 70 -1.80 15.42 17.90
C GLU A 70 -1.72 13.93 17.54
N VAL A 71 -2.66 13.43 16.74
CA VAL A 71 -2.69 12.01 16.29
C VAL A 71 -1.41 11.65 15.53
N VAL A 72 -0.96 12.53 14.63
CA VAL A 72 0.26 12.30 13.84
C VAL A 72 1.53 12.44 14.68
N GLU A 73 1.56 13.33 15.67
CA GLU A 73 2.68 13.44 16.62
C GLU A 73 2.80 12.19 17.49
N ILE A 74 1.69 11.66 18.01
CA ILE A 74 1.66 10.38 18.73
C ILE A 74 2.23 9.26 17.86
N PHE A 75 1.82 9.18 16.58
CA PHE A 75 2.38 8.20 15.66
C PHE A 75 3.91 8.29 15.55
N ARG A 76 4.47 9.51 15.43
CA ARG A 76 5.93 9.71 15.33
C ARG A 76 6.68 9.17 16.54
N GLU A 77 6.18 9.44 17.75
CA GLU A 77 6.77 8.96 19.00
C GLU A 77 6.74 7.42 19.07
N GLN A 78 5.60 6.82 18.73
CA GLN A 78 5.46 5.37 18.69
C GLN A 78 6.39 4.75 17.63
N ALA A 79 6.48 5.35 16.44
CA ALA A 79 7.36 4.87 15.38
C ALA A 79 8.84 4.82 15.80
N GLU A 80 9.32 5.83 16.54
CA GLU A 80 10.70 5.86 17.04
C GLU A 80 10.98 4.72 18.03
N ILE A 81 10.01 4.38 18.89
CA ILE A 81 10.16 3.29 19.85
C ILE A 81 10.11 1.94 19.13
N TRP A 82 9.05 1.70 18.35
CA TRP A 82 8.79 0.37 17.79
C TRP A 82 9.74 0.00 16.66
N SER A 83 10.24 0.97 15.89
CA SER A 83 11.23 0.70 14.82
C SER A 83 12.54 0.09 15.35
N ARG A 84 12.94 0.44 16.59
CA ARG A 84 14.11 -0.14 17.27
C ARG A 84 13.88 -1.60 17.68
N MET A 85 12.64 -1.97 17.96
CA MET A 85 12.25 -3.34 18.33
C MET A 85 12.05 -4.27 17.14
N LEU A 86 12.08 -3.74 15.91
CA LEU A 86 12.13 -4.52 14.66
C LEU A 86 13.57 -5.02 14.43
N ASP A 87 14.03 -5.92 15.30
CA ASP A 87 15.35 -6.53 15.26
C ASP A 87 15.26 -7.99 14.77
N PRO A 88 15.86 -8.34 13.61
CA PRO A 88 15.85 -9.72 13.11
C PRO A 88 16.66 -10.70 13.97
N GLN A 89 17.51 -10.23 14.89
CA GLN A 89 18.25 -11.08 15.83
C GLN A 89 17.46 -11.38 17.11
N ALA A 90 16.35 -10.68 17.35
CA ALA A 90 15.48 -10.91 18.48
C ALA A 90 14.54 -12.10 18.25
N GLU A 91 13.88 -12.54 19.33
CA GLU A 91 12.84 -13.57 19.26
C GLU A 91 11.72 -13.14 18.31
N THR A 92 11.19 -14.11 17.55
CA THR A 92 10.24 -13.82 16.48
C THR A 92 8.93 -13.22 16.96
N THR A 93 8.51 -13.58 18.17
CA THR A 93 7.35 -13.00 18.85
C THR A 93 7.58 -11.53 19.23
N GLN A 94 8.81 -11.15 19.60
CA GLN A 94 9.13 -9.80 20.06
C GLN A 94 8.99 -8.78 18.94
N TRP A 95 9.62 -9.02 17.79
CA TRP A 95 9.47 -8.11 16.65
C TRP A 95 8.08 -8.21 16.00
N ALA A 96 7.38 -9.34 16.15
CA ALA A 96 5.97 -9.46 15.73
C ALA A 96 5.03 -8.59 16.57
N ASP A 97 5.26 -8.47 17.88
CA ASP A 97 4.49 -7.58 18.76
C ASP A 97 4.78 -6.10 18.48
N ALA A 98 6.04 -5.76 18.17
CA ALA A 98 6.40 -4.44 17.68
C ALA A 98 5.70 -4.12 16.35
N ALA A 99 5.70 -5.06 15.40
CA ALA A 99 5.00 -4.92 14.14
C ALA A 99 3.47 -4.78 14.33
N HIS A 100 2.87 -5.55 15.24
CA HIS A 100 1.44 -5.43 15.58
C HIS A 100 1.10 -4.02 16.09
N THR A 101 1.92 -3.48 16.98
CA THR A 101 1.68 -2.14 17.55
C THR A 101 1.87 -1.05 16.51
N LEU A 102 2.94 -1.14 15.71
CA LEU A 102 3.20 -0.19 14.61
C LEU A 102 2.11 -0.26 13.53
N LYS A 103 1.55 -1.45 13.24
CA LYS A 103 0.38 -1.63 12.37
C LYS A 103 -0.80 -0.82 12.88
N GLY A 104 -1.15 -0.96 14.16
CA GLY A 104 -2.25 -0.23 14.78
C GLY A 104 -2.10 1.29 14.66
N ALA A 105 -0.91 1.80 15.01
CA ALA A 105 -0.59 3.22 14.88
C ALA A 105 -0.67 3.70 13.41
N SER A 106 -0.16 2.90 12.48
CA SER A 106 -0.19 3.22 11.04
C SER A 106 -1.62 3.31 10.50
N LEU A 107 -2.50 2.40 10.92
CA LEU A 107 -3.91 2.43 10.53
C LEU A 107 -4.61 3.71 11.03
N GLY A 108 -4.29 4.16 12.24
CA GLY A 108 -4.90 5.37 12.82
C GLY A 108 -4.61 6.67 12.05
N ILE A 109 -3.50 6.73 11.32
CA ILE A 109 -3.14 7.88 10.47
C ILE A 109 -3.45 7.66 8.99
N GLY A 110 -3.99 6.50 8.60
CA GLY A 110 -4.22 6.17 7.20
C GLY A 110 -2.97 5.73 6.42
N ALA A 111 -1.90 5.30 7.09
CA ALA A 111 -0.67 4.79 6.47
C ALA A 111 -0.80 3.30 6.08
N ILE A 112 -1.72 3.00 5.16
CA ILE A 112 -2.11 1.62 4.80
C ILE A 112 -0.93 0.78 4.28
N ARG A 113 -0.01 1.39 3.53
CA ARG A 113 1.17 0.69 3.00
C ARG A 113 2.07 0.18 4.12
N LEU A 114 2.35 1.02 5.11
CA LEU A 114 3.13 0.65 6.28
C LEU A 114 2.41 -0.42 7.11
N ALA A 115 1.10 -0.24 7.33
CA ALA A 115 0.28 -1.22 8.03
C ALA A 115 0.31 -2.61 7.37
N ALA A 116 0.27 -2.68 6.04
CA ALA A 116 0.33 -3.95 5.31
C ALA A 116 1.68 -4.66 5.43
N LYS A 117 2.79 -3.90 5.45
CA LYS A 117 4.13 -4.46 5.70
C LYS A 117 4.25 -4.98 7.13
N CYS A 118 3.76 -4.22 8.10
CA CYS A 118 3.71 -4.63 9.49
C CYS A 118 2.85 -5.89 9.69
N GLU A 119 1.70 -5.98 9.03
CA GLU A 119 0.83 -7.16 9.09
C GLU A 119 1.53 -8.41 8.53
N THR A 120 2.30 -8.25 7.44
CA THR A 120 3.08 -9.35 6.85
C THR A 120 4.12 -9.87 7.85
N ALA A 121 4.84 -8.98 8.52
CA ALA A 121 5.79 -9.35 9.56
C ALA A 121 5.11 -9.99 10.77
N GLU A 122 4.08 -9.36 11.33
CA GLU A 122 3.33 -9.91 12.47
C GLU A 122 2.89 -11.36 12.21
N LYS A 123 2.34 -11.65 11.03
CA LYS A 123 1.92 -13.00 10.66
C LYS A 123 3.10 -13.96 10.54
N ALA A 124 4.21 -13.52 9.94
CA ALA A 124 5.40 -14.35 9.79
C ALA A 124 6.03 -14.72 11.15
N GLY A 125 6.17 -13.74 12.06
CA GLY A 125 6.76 -13.97 13.38
C GLY A 125 5.89 -14.76 14.34
N ARG A 126 4.57 -14.82 14.09
CA ARG A 126 3.62 -15.65 14.84
C ARG A 126 3.30 -17.00 14.20
N SER A 127 3.97 -17.35 13.11
CA SER A 127 3.74 -18.62 12.42
C SER A 127 4.42 -19.80 13.12
N ASP A 128 3.88 -21.01 12.96
CA ASP A 128 4.49 -22.25 13.50
C ASP A 128 5.87 -22.55 12.89
N THR A 129 6.18 -21.94 11.74
CA THR A 129 7.47 -22.02 11.06
C THR A 129 8.03 -20.62 10.82
N PRO A 130 8.62 -19.98 11.85
CA PRO A 130 9.11 -18.62 11.74
C PRO A 130 10.19 -18.47 10.65
N PRO A 131 10.35 -17.27 10.07
CA PRO A 131 11.36 -17.03 9.05
C PRO A 131 12.78 -17.19 9.61
N SER A 132 13.74 -17.48 8.73
CA SER A 132 15.16 -17.37 9.08
C SER A 132 15.52 -15.91 9.41
N VAL A 133 16.59 -15.72 10.16
CA VAL A 133 17.13 -14.38 10.50
C VAL A 133 17.34 -13.52 9.25
N THR A 134 17.87 -14.10 8.16
CA THR A 134 18.06 -13.37 6.89
C THR A 134 16.72 -12.95 6.27
N ALA A 135 15.72 -13.83 6.26
CA ALA A 135 14.41 -13.49 5.72
C ALA A 135 13.69 -12.45 6.58
N ALA A 136 13.82 -12.54 7.91
CA ALA A 136 13.34 -11.51 8.83
C ALA A 136 14.04 -10.17 8.58
N ALA A 137 15.37 -10.16 8.38
CA ALA A 137 16.12 -8.94 8.12
C ALA A 137 15.63 -8.19 6.88
N VAL A 138 15.35 -8.90 5.78
CA VAL A 138 14.77 -8.30 4.57
C VAL A 138 13.40 -7.71 4.87
N MET A 139 12.49 -8.50 5.46
CA MET A 139 11.12 -8.09 5.72
C MET A 139 11.02 -6.90 6.70
N LEU A 140 11.81 -6.91 7.76
CA LEU A 140 11.87 -5.82 8.74
C LEU A 140 12.57 -4.58 8.15
N GLY A 141 13.52 -4.77 7.22
CA GLY A 141 14.11 -3.69 6.43
C GLY A 141 13.06 -2.96 5.59
N GLU A 142 12.20 -3.70 4.87
CA GLU A 142 11.11 -3.11 4.09
C GLU A 142 10.13 -2.29 4.94
N ILE A 143 9.88 -2.70 6.19
CA ILE A 143 9.07 -1.90 7.13
C ILE A 143 9.78 -0.59 7.45
N LYS A 144 11.09 -0.63 7.75
CA LYS A 144 11.88 0.55 8.10
C LYS A 144 11.97 1.54 6.94
N ASP A 145 12.12 1.05 5.71
CA ASP A 145 12.15 1.89 4.50
C ASP A 145 10.82 2.63 4.33
N VAL A 146 9.69 1.89 4.31
CA VAL A 146 8.36 2.50 4.17
C VAL A 146 8.02 3.39 5.36
N LEU A 147 8.51 3.08 6.56
CA LEU A 147 8.35 3.94 7.73
C LEU A 147 9.10 5.26 7.56
N GLY A 148 10.33 5.22 7.03
CA GLY A 148 11.11 6.42 6.71
C GLY A 148 10.35 7.33 5.74
N ASP A 149 9.90 6.78 4.62
CA ASP A 149 9.07 7.49 3.64
C ASP A 149 7.81 8.10 4.30
N THR A 150 7.13 7.32 5.16
CA THR A 150 5.91 7.76 5.86
C THR A 150 6.18 8.92 6.82
N LEU A 151 7.32 8.90 7.52
CA LEU A 151 7.72 9.96 8.44
C LEU A 151 8.05 11.27 7.70
N GLU A 152 8.59 11.19 6.49
CA GLU A 152 8.79 12.36 5.63
C GLU A 152 7.45 12.98 5.20
N GLU A 153 6.48 12.17 4.75
CA GLU A 153 5.14 12.64 4.40
C GLU A 153 4.42 13.27 5.61
N VAL A 154 4.57 12.67 6.79
CA VAL A 154 4.09 13.20 8.06
C VAL A 154 4.73 14.55 8.39
N ALA A 155 6.05 14.70 8.20
CA ALA A 155 6.74 15.97 8.41
C ALA A 155 6.21 17.06 7.46
N GLN A 156 5.96 16.71 6.19
CA GLN A 156 5.36 17.63 5.23
C GLN A 156 3.94 18.04 5.63
N LEU A 157 3.11 17.11 6.10
CA LEU A 157 1.77 17.42 6.61
C LEU A 157 1.81 18.40 7.79
N LEU A 158 2.70 18.17 8.76
CA LEU A 158 2.86 19.06 9.92
C LEU A 158 3.32 20.47 9.53
N TYR A 159 4.18 20.56 8.50
CA TYR A 159 4.58 21.85 7.94
C TYR A 159 3.39 22.56 7.28
N ASP A 160 2.56 21.84 6.52
CA ASP A 160 1.36 22.37 5.88
C ASP A 160 0.36 22.92 6.92
N TYR A 161 0.21 22.24 8.06
CA TYR A 161 -0.65 22.69 9.16
C TYR A 161 -0.10 23.92 9.91
N THR A 162 1.21 24.15 9.86
CA THR A 162 1.85 25.28 10.54
C THR A 162 1.98 26.52 9.63
N SER A 163 1.93 26.32 8.31
CA SER A 163 2.11 27.39 7.33
C SER A 163 0.79 28.10 7.01
N PRO A 164 0.74 29.45 6.96
CA PRO A 164 -0.46 30.16 6.51
C PRO A 164 -0.81 29.77 5.06
N PRO A 165 -2.10 29.73 4.69
CA PRO A 165 -2.52 29.30 3.36
C PRO A 165 -1.81 30.13 2.29
N ARG A 166 -1.17 29.47 1.32
CA ARG A 166 -0.55 30.13 0.16
C ARG A 166 -1.62 31.01 -0.50
N ARG A 167 -1.43 32.33 -0.46
CA ARG A 167 -2.30 33.24 -1.21
C ARG A 167 -2.09 32.97 -2.69
N VAL A 168 -3.06 32.30 -3.31
CA VAL A 168 -3.19 32.26 -4.77
C VAL A 168 -3.54 33.67 -5.22
N SER A 169 -2.64 34.28 -5.98
CA SER A 169 -2.77 35.59 -6.63
C SER A 169 -3.58 35.50 -7.91
#